data_AF-A0AAP0R7Q0-F1
#
_entry.id   AF-A0AAP0R7Q0-F1
#
_cell.length_a   1.000
_cell.length_b   1.000
_cell.length_c   1.000
_cell.angle_alpha   90.00
_cell.angle_beta   90.00
_cell.angle_gamma   90.00
#
_symmetry.space_group_name_H-M   'P 1'
#
loop_
_entity.id
_entity.type
_entity.pdbx_description
1 polymer ?
#
loop_
_entity_poly.entity_id
_entity_poly.type
_entity_poly.pdbx_seq_one_letter_code
_entity_poly.pdbx_strand_id
1 'polypeptide(L)'
;MVTKILKNGRGKILLPWFQLPSVGMKLVKSGVEIGNSEVEYIDSENLNDVEDVDMILKTLLAGLDSKDWVLVCESLNNVRRLSIFHKEVMHDMLENVISLVVKSLKNPRSAVCKTAIMTSADIFSAYSDHIIDSLDPLLVQLLLKSSQDKRFVCEAAERALMVMTTWVSPILLLPKLQPYLKNRNPRIRAKASMFFSRSVPRLGVDGIKAYGIDKLIQIAASQLSDQLPVSREAARTLLLELQTVYEKSHLDAPTTVSECSEIGSWEHFCQSKLSPLSAQAVLRVTNIAREGLVLGS
;
A
#
# COMPACT_ATOMS: atom_id res chain seq x y z
N MET A 1 54.24 -3.01 53.23
CA MET A 1 54.02 -1.62 52.80
C MET A 1 52.91 -1.61 51.75
N VAL A 2 51.73 -1.13 52.16
CA VAL A 2 50.61 -0.57 51.37
C VAL A 2 50.10 -1.33 50.11
N THR A 3 49.03 -2.09 50.32
CA THR A 3 47.72 -2.05 49.62
C THR A 3 47.63 -1.70 48.13
N LYS A 4 47.05 -2.62 47.34
CA LYS A 4 45.77 -2.36 46.65
C LYS A 4 44.99 -3.65 46.36
N ILE A 5 43.78 -3.71 46.91
CA ILE A 5 42.73 -4.70 46.66
C ILE A 5 41.73 -4.05 45.68
N LEU A 6 41.17 -4.86 44.75
CA LEU A 6 39.75 -4.96 44.36
C LEU A 6 39.64 -5.99 43.22
N LYS A 7 39.49 -7.28 43.55
CA LYS A 7 38.24 -8.07 43.53
C LYS A 7 37.57 -8.20 42.15
N ASN A 8 37.78 -9.36 41.53
CA ASN A 8 36.85 -9.95 40.54
C ASN A 8 36.11 -11.12 41.22
N GLY A 9 34.79 -11.06 41.26
CA GLY A 9 33.96 -11.97 42.04
C GLY A 9 33.62 -13.27 41.30
N ARG A 10 34.38 -14.34 41.63
CA ARG A 10 34.00 -15.77 41.75
C ARG A 10 33.24 -16.41 40.57
N GLY A 11 33.71 -17.43 39.86
CA GLY A 11 34.71 -18.47 40.17
C GLY A 11 34.09 -19.67 40.88
N LYS A 12 33.87 -20.78 40.14
CA LYS A 12 34.09 -22.23 40.46
C LYS A 12 33.26 -23.10 39.50
N ILE A 13 33.84 -23.80 38.51
CA ILE A 13 34.62 -25.07 38.47
C ILE A 13 33.73 -26.34 38.43
N LEU A 14 34.05 -27.19 37.45
CA LEU A 14 33.44 -28.41 36.89
C LEU A 14 33.41 -29.68 37.79
N LEU A 15 32.31 -30.47 37.61
CA LEU A 15 32.15 -31.95 37.49
C LEU A 15 32.57 -32.88 38.67
N PRO A 16 32.07 -34.15 38.81
CA PRO A 16 31.60 -35.08 37.76
C PRO A 16 30.36 -35.96 38.07
N TRP A 17 30.05 -36.78 37.06
CA TRP A 17 28.95 -37.72 36.86
C TRP A 17 28.86 -38.84 37.90
N PHE A 18 27.65 -39.23 38.28
CA PHE A 18 27.28 -40.62 38.58
C PHE A 18 25.79 -40.83 38.25
N GLN A 19 25.50 -41.95 37.59
CA GLN A 19 24.18 -42.36 37.11
C GLN A 19 23.85 -43.73 37.71
N LEU A 20 22.54 -43.99 37.92
CA LEU A 20 21.79 -45.27 38.11
C LEU A 20 20.91 -45.27 39.40
N PRO A 21 19.81 -46.06 39.49
CA PRO A 21 18.57 -45.89 38.73
C PRO A 21 17.29 -46.05 39.60
N SER A 22 16.13 -46.00 38.94
CA SER A 22 14.88 -46.72 39.26
C SER A 22 13.67 -45.93 39.83
N VAL A 23 12.69 -45.78 38.94
CA VAL A 23 11.26 -46.13 39.05
C VAL A 23 10.36 -45.36 40.05
N GLY A 24 9.40 -44.62 39.47
CA GLY A 24 7.99 -44.77 39.82
C GLY A 24 7.30 -43.59 40.50
N MET A 25 6.65 -42.72 39.71
CA MET A 25 5.20 -42.48 39.70
C MET A 25 4.88 -41.08 39.13
N LYS A 26 4.04 -41.09 38.09
CA LYS A 26 3.51 -39.91 37.39
C LYS A 26 2.71 -39.03 38.34
N LEU A 27 3.08 -37.75 38.41
CA LEU A 27 2.13 -36.69 38.73
C LEU A 27 1.91 -35.87 37.46
N VAL A 28 0.78 -36.11 36.80
CA VAL A 28 0.31 -35.30 35.67
C VAL A 28 -0.04 -33.93 36.24
N LYS A 29 0.83 -32.94 36.04
CA LYS A 29 0.42 -31.54 36.00
C LYS A 29 0.32 -31.17 34.54
N SER A 30 -0.92 -31.02 34.07
CA SER A 30 -1.25 -30.38 32.81
C SER A 30 -0.75 -28.93 32.89
N GLY A 31 0.48 -28.71 32.45
CA GLY A 31 0.91 -27.41 31.99
C GLY A 31 0.31 -27.25 30.61
N VAL A 32 -0.64 -26.32 30.48
CA VAL A 32 -1.02 -25.77 29.18
C VAL A 32 0.27 -25.20 28.60
N GLU A 33 0.88 -25.94 27.67
CA GLU A 33 1.84 -25.37 26.75
C GLU A 33 1.08 -24.28 26.01
N ILE A 34 1.36 -23.02 26.35
CA ILE A 34 1.01 -21.87 25.52
C ILE A 34 1.85 -22.05 24.26
N GLY A 35 1.34 -22.86 23.33
CA GLY A 35 1.92 -23.03 22.02
C GLY A 35 2.07 -21.65 21.40
N ASN A 36 3.21 -21.38 20.79
CA ASN A 36 3.35 -20.24 19.89
C ASN A 36 2.22 -20.32 18.87
N SER A 37 1.17 -19.51 19.04
CA SER A 37 0.08 -19.41 18.07
C SER A 37 0.64 -18.68 16.86
N GLU A 38 1.33 -19.41 15.98
CA GLU A 38 1.82 -18.87 14.73
C GLU A 38 0.62 -18.57 13.83
N VAL A 39 0.51 -17.32 13.36
CA VAL A 39 -0.56 -16.95 12.41
C VAL A 39 -0.11 -17.34 11.02
N GLU A 40 -0.82 -18.28 10.42
CA GLU A 40 -0.67 -18.63 9.02
C GLU A 40 -1.25 -17.52 8.13
N TYR A 41 -0.51 -17.12 7.10
CA TYR A 41 -0.94 -16.10 6.13
C TYR A 41 -1.30 -16.77 4.81
N ILE A 42 -2.59 -17.00 4.62
CA ILE A 42 -3.14 -17.61 3.40
C ILE A 42 -3.47 -16.51 2.39
N ASP A 43 -2.96 -16.62 1.16
CA ASP A 43 -3.30 -15.70 0.06
C ASP A 43 -4.78 -15.81 -0.32
N SER A 44 -5.36 -14.74 -0.84
CA SER A 44 -6.82 -14.60 -0.98
C SER A 44 -7.44 -15.63 -1.92
N GLU A 45 -6.72 -16.02 -2.98
CA GLU A 45 -7.09 -17.07 -3.93
C GLU A 45 -7.15 -18.48 -3.30
N ASN A 46 -6.53 -18.67 -2.13
CA ASN A 46 -6.45 -19.96 -1.43
C ASN A 46 -7.38 -20.00 -0.20
N LEU A 47 -8.18 -18.96 0.03
CA LEU A 47 -9.15 -18.97 1.12
C LEU A 47 -10.35 -19.85 0.77
N ASN A 48 -10.82 -20.59 1.78
CA ASN A 48 -12.05 -21.37 1.68
C ASN A 48 -13.25 -20.58 2.20
N ASP A 49 -14.43 -20.92 1.69
CA ASP A 49 -15.68 -20.35 2.16
C ASP A 49 -15.95 -20.66 3.65
N VAL A 50 -16.76 -19.85 4.32
CA VAL A 50 -17.21 -20.02 5.71
C VAL A 50 -18.34 -21.05 5.82
N GLU A 51 -18.38 -21.77 6.94
CA GLU A 51 -19.40 -22.81 7.18
C GLU A 51 -20.74 -22.23 7.66
N ASP A 52 -20.70 -21.21 8.53
CA ASP A 52 -21.89 -20.58 9.12
C ASP A 52 -21.78 -19.04 9.04
N VAL A 53 -22.33 -18.48 7.96
CA VAL A 53 -22.32 -17.03 7.70
C VAL A 53 -23.04 -16.27 8.82
N ASP A 54 -24.19 -16.74 9.27
CA ASP A 54 -25.03 -16.05 10.26
C ASP A 54 -24.35 -15.96 11.63
N MET A 55 -23.71 -17.05 12.06
CA MET A 55 -22.95 -17.07 13.31
C MET A 55 -21.75 -16.13 13.26
N ILE A 56 -21.01 -16.14 12.15
CA ILE A 56 -19.86 -15.25 11.96
C ILE A 56 -20.32 -13.80 12.00
N LEU A 57 -21.37 -13.42 11.27
CA LEU A 57 -21.88 -12.05 11.27
C LEU A 57 -22.27 -11.55 12.67
N LYS A 58 -22.93 -12.39 13.47
CA LYS A 58 -23.34 -12.05 14.85
C LYS A 58 -22.15 -11.77 15.76
N THR A 59 -21.01 -12.41 15.53
CA THR A 59 -19.83 -12.35 16.41
C THR A 59 -18.70 -11.47 15.84
N LEU A 60 -18.76 -11.11 14.55
CA LEU A 60 -17.68 -10.46 13.80
C LEU A 60 -17.15 -9.19 14.45
N LEU A 61 -18.05 -8.23 14.75
CA LEU A 61 -17.66 -6.94 15.32
C LEU A 61 -17.03 -7.10 16.72
N ALA A 62 -17.58 -8.00 17.54
CA ALA A 62 -17.04 -8.29 18.87
C ALA A 62 -15.66 -8.95 18.79
N GLY A 63 -15.47 -9.86 17.83
CA GLY A 63 -14.18 -10.51 17.59
C GLY A 63 -13.11 -9.54 17.08
N LEU A 64 -13.47 -8.64 16.16
CA LEU A 64 -12.58 -7.57 15.68
C LEU A 64 -12.21 -6.55 16.77
N ASP A 65 -13.12 -6.28 17.72
CA ASP A 65 -12.88 -5.35 18.82
C ASP A 65 -12.15 -5.99 20.03
N SER A 66 -11.94 -7.31 19.99
CA SER A 66 -11.36 -8.09 21.08
C SER A 66 -9.97 -7.62 21.52
N LYS A 67 -9.65 -7.89 22.79
CA LYS A 67 -8.30 -7.74 23.35
C LYS A 67 -7.41 -8.95 23.04
N ASP A 68 -8.02 -10.10 22.76
CA ASP A 68 -7.29 -11.28 22.32
C ASP A 68 -6.90 -11.12 20.85
N TRP A 69 -5.60 -10.98 20.64
CA TRP A 69 -5.04 -10.72 19.32
C TRP A 69 -5.20 -11.92 18.37
N VAL A 70 -5.32 -13.14 18.89
CA VAL A 70 -5.57 -14.34 18.08
C VAL A 70 -6.99 -14.28 17.53
N LEU A 71 -7.97 -13.99 18.38
CA LEU A 71 -9.36 -13.80 17.97
C LEU A 71 -9.53 -12.63 16.98
N VAL A 72 -8.76 -11.55 17.14
CA VAL A 72 -8.74 -10.46 16.16
C VAL A 72 -8.22 -10.95 14.80
N CYS A 73 -7.14 -11.74 14.75
CA CYS A 73 -6.64 -12.33 13.50
C CYS A 73 -7.66 -13.26 12.85
N GLU A 74 -8.33 -14.11 13.64
CA GLU A 74 -9.40 -14.99 13.17
C GLU A 74 -10.56 -14.18 12.58
N SER A 75 -11.01 -13.16 13.30
CA SER A 75 -12.10 -12.29 12.87
C SER A 75 -11.75 -11.51 11.59
N LEU A 76 -10.51 -11.03 11.47
CA LEU A 76 -10.00 -10.41 10.24
C LEU A 76 -10.01 -11.41 9.07
N ASN A 77 -9.59 -12.66 9.29
CA ASN A 77 -9.68 -13.70 8.26
C ASN A 77 -11.15 -14.02 7.89
N ASN A 78 -12.08 -13.94 8.84
CA ASN A 78 -13.51 -14.04 8.53
C ASN A 78 -13.99 -12.86 7.68
N VAL A 79 -13.55 -11.62 7.94
CA VAL A 79 -13.82 -10.47 7.04
C VAL A 79 -13.30 -10.74 5.63
N ARG A 80 -12.10 -11.32 5.49
CA ARG A 80 -11.54 -11.70 4.18
C ARG A 80 -12.43 -12.69 3.44
N ARG A 81 -12.80 -13.79 4.10
CA ARG A 81 -13.66 -14.84 3.53
C ARG A 81 -15.04 -14.29 3.15
N LEU A 82 -15.66 -13.51 4.05
CA LEU A 82 -16.94 -12.86 3.77
C LEU A 82 -16.84 -11.87 2.60
N SER A 83 -15.75 -11.11 2.48
CA SER A 83 -15.55 -10.18 1.35
C SER A 83 -15.44 -10.92 0.01
N ILE A 84 -14.88 -12.12 0.00
CA ILE A 84 -14.69 -12.91 -1.23
C ILE A 84 -15.96 -13.68 -1.61
N PHE A 85 -16.58 -14.37 -0.65
CA PHE A 85 -17.66 -15.32 -0.91
C PHE A 85 -19.05 -14.76 -0.64
N HIS A 86 -19.18 -13.79 0.26
CA HIS A 86 -20.47 -13.30 0.76
C HIS A 86 -20.53 -11.77 0.88
N LYS A 87 -19.93 -11.01 -0.04
CA LYS A 87 -19.75 -9.55 0.13
C LYS A 87 -21.05 -8.77 0.44
N GLU A 88 -22.19 -9.22 -0.08
CA GLU A 88 -23.48 -8.57 0.11
C GLU A 88 -23.92 -8.56 1.58
N VAL A 89 -23.56 -9.58 2.37
CA VAL A 89 -24.02 -9.71 3.77
C VAL A 89 -23.33 -8.74 4.72
N MET A 90 -22.19 -8.16 4.33
CA MET A 90 -21.46 -7.19 5.15
C MET A 90 -21.78 -5.73 4.78
N HIS A 91 -22.61 -5.48 3.76
CA HIS A 91 -22.84 -4.13 3.24
C HIS A 91 -23.30 -3.15 4.33
N ASP A 92 -24.31 -3.54 5.11
CA ASP A 92 -24.91 -2.68 6.15
C ASP A 92 -23.98 -2.41 7.36
N MET A 93 -22.93 -3.22 7.53
CA MET A 93 -21.95 -3.05 8.61
C MET A 93 -20.55 -2.70 8.11
N LEU A 94 -20.38 -2.42 6.82
CA LEU A 94 -19.08 -2.23 6.18
C LEU A 94 -18.28 -1.08 6.83
N GLU A 95 -18.94 0.03 7.16
CA GLU A 95 -18.28 1.16 7.83
C GLU A 95 -17.72 0.78 9.21
N ASN A 96 -18.50 0.02 10.00
CA ASN A 96 -18.06 -0.47 11.31
C ASN A 96 -16.90 -1.46 11.17
N VAL A 97 -16.98 -2.36 10.19
CA VAL A 97 -15.89 -3.30 9.87
C VAL A 97 -14.63 -2.54 9.49
N ILE A 98 -14.71 -1.56 8.58
CA ILE A 98 -13.57 -0.75 8.14
C ILE A 98 -12.95 0.00 9.32
N SER A 99 -13.76 0.59 10.20
CA SER A 99 -13.29 1.25 11.42
C SER A 99 -12.45 0.31 12.30
N LEU A 100 -12.91 -0.93 12.50
CA LEU A 100 -12.19 -1.93 13.28
C LEU A 100 -10.96 -2.51 12.56
N VAL A 101 -10.98 -2.61 11.24
CA VAL A 101 -9.79 -2.93 10.43
C VAL A 101 -8.74 -1.82 10.59
N VAL A 102 -9.13 -0.55 10.58
CA VAL A 102 -8.22 0.59 10.82
C VAL A 102 -7.63 0.54 12.23
N LYS A 103 -8.42 0.17 13.25
CA LYS A 103 -7.92 -0.10 14.60
C LYS A 103 -6.85 -1.20 14.57
N SER A 104 -7.11 -2.27 13.83
CA SER A 104 -6.17 -3.41 13.69
C SER A 104 -4.89 -3.06 12.92
N LEU A 105 -4.96 -2.18 11.90
CA LEU A 105 -3.78 -1.65 11.20
C LEU A 105 -2.84 -0.87 12.14
N LYS A 106 -3.38 -0.23 13.18
CA LYS A 106 -2.60 0.51 14.19
C LYS A 106 -2.00 -0.41 15.26
N ASN A 107 -2.35 -1.70 15.29
CA ASN A 107 -1.88 -2.63 16.31
C ASN A 107 -0.34 -2.82 16.24
N PRO A 108 0.37 -2.84 17.39
CA PRO A 108 1.82 -3.00 17.42
C PRO A 108 2.27 -4.43 17.05
N ARG A 109 1.39 -5.43 17.17
CA ARG A 109 1.70 -6.81 16.78
C ARG A 109 1.70 -6.91 15.26
N SER A 110 2.83 -7.35 14.70
CA SER A 110 2.98 -7.54 13.26
C SER A 110 1.98 -8.53 12.67
N ALA A 111 1.58 -9.54 13.44
CA ALA A 111 0.57 -10.50 13.01
C ALA A 111 -0.78 -9.83 12.74
N VAL A 112 -1.35 -9.17 13.75
CA VAL A 112 -2.61 -8.42 13.61
C VAL A 112 -2.50 -7.37 12.51
N CYS A 113 -1.41 -6.60 12.49
CA CYS A 113 -1.20 -5.55 11.49
C CYS A 113 -1.16 -6.13 10.07
N LYS A 114 -0.45 -7.23 9.83
CA LYS A 114 -0.36 -7.84 8.49
C LYS A 114 -1.69 -8.47 8.09
N THR A 115 -2.38 -9.17 8.98
CA THR A 115 -3.71 -9.73 8.68
C THR A 115 -4.70 -8.61 8.33
N ALA A 116 -4.64 -7.47 9.03
CA ALA A 116 -5.48 -6.31 8.70
C ALA A 116 -5.13 -5.67 7.35
N ILE A 117 -3.85 -5.67 6.96
CA ILE A 117 -3.42 -5.22 5.63
C ILE A 117 -3.98 -6.15 4.54
N MET A 118 -3.88 -7.47 4.72
CA MET A 118 -4.44 -8.44 3.78
C MET A 118 -5.98 -8.30 3.70
N THR A 119 -6.62 -8.07 4.84
CA THR A 119 -8.05 -7.75 4.91
C THR A 119 -8.41 -6.48 4.15
N SER A 120 -7.58 -5.45 4.23
CA SER A 120 -7.81 -4.21 3.46
C SER A 120 -7.75 -4.47 1.95
N ALA A 121 -6.84 -5.33 1.49
CA ALA A 121 -6.75 -5.70 0.09
C ALA A 121 -8.03 -6.40 -0.40
N ASP A 122 -8.56 -7.35 0.38
CA ASP A 122 -9.80 -8.06 0.04
C ASP A 122 -11.04 -7.16 0.09
N ILE A 123 -11.06 -6.17 1.00
CA ILE A 123 -12.11 -5.13 1.01
C ILE A 123 -12.03 -4.29 -0.28
N PHE A 124 -10.83 -3.91 -0.72
CA PHE A 124 -10.68 -3.12 -1.95
C PHE A 124 -11.19 -3.85 -3.18
N SER A 125 -10.88 -5.15 -3.32
CA SER A 125 -11.35 -5.95 -4.45
C SER A 125 -12.86 -6.24 -4.39
N ALA A 126 -13.39 -6.49 -3.19
CA ALA A 126 -14.81 -6.84 -3.03
C ALA A 126 -15.75 -5.64 -3.24
N TYR A 127 -15.40 -4.48 -2.68
CA TYR A 127 -16.31 -3.34 -2.59
C TYR A 127 -15.95 -2.16 -3.52
N SER A 128 -14.74 -2.14 -4.10
CA SER A 128 -14.34 -1.16 -5.12
C SER A 128 -14.68 0.30 -4.72
N ASP A 129 -15.54 0.99 -5.49
CA ASP A 129 -15.90 2.39 -5.25
C ASP A 129 -16.81 2.60 -4.03
N HIS A 130 -17.51 1.56 -3.55
CA HIS A 130 -18.44 1.67 -2.42
C HIS A 130 -17.73 2.05 -1.10
N ILE A 131 -16.42 1.89 -1.02
CA ILE A 131 -15.64 2.26 0.17
C ILE A 131 -15.09 3.69 0.14
N ILE A 132 -15.38 4.48 -0.90
CA ILE A 132 -14.69 5.76 -1.11
C ILE A 132 -14.84 6.75 0.06
N ASP A 133 -16.00 6.74 0.72
CA ASP A 133 -16.29 7.62 1.86
C ASP A 133 -15.56 7.20 3.13
N SER A 134 -15.18 5.92 3.24
CA SER A 134 -14.45 5.33 4.37
C SER A 134 -12.98 5.00 4.05
N LEU A 135 -12.51 5.35 2.85
CA LEU A 135 -11.16 4.99 2.37
C LEU A 135 -10.05 5.75 3.10
N ASP A 136 -10.27 7.00 3.49
CA ASP A 136 -9.19 7.89 3.98
C ASP A 136 -8.43 7.31 5.18
N PRO A 137 -9.08 6.79 6.24
CA PRO A 137 -8.37 6.17 7.36
C PRO A 137 -7.55 4.93 6.98
N LEU A 138 -8.03 4.10 6.04
CA LEU A 138 -7.30 2.95 5.51
C LEU A 138 -6.07 3.42 4.74
N LEU A 139 -6.26 4.37 3.83
CA LEU A 139 -5.20 4.92 2.99
C LEU A 139 -4.06 5.53 3.82
N VAL A 140 -4.38 6.33 4.84
CA VAL A 140 -3.39 6.88 5.79
C VAL A 140 -2.54 5.75 6.38
N GLN A 141 -3.20 4.71 6.92
CA GLN A 141 -2.48 3.64 7.60
C GLN A 141 -1.64 2.83 6.62
N LEU A 142 -2.16 2.46 5.45
CA LEU A 142 -1.42 1.69 4.45
C LEU A 142 -0.21 2.46 3.90
N LEU A 143 -0.33 3.76 3.66
CA LEU A 143 0.81 4.60 3.26
C LEU A 143 1.89 4.68 4.35
N LEU A 144 1.49 4.75 5.63
CA LEU A 144 2.43 4.68 6.75
C LEU A 144 3.13 3.32 6.81
N LYS A 145 2.38 2.22 6.67
CA LYS A 145 2.93 0.87 6.74
C LYS A 145 3.81 0.50 5.56
N SER A 146 3.56 1.03 4.37
CA SER A 146 4.41 0.88 3.17
C SER A 146 5.64 1.80 3.17
N SER A 147 5.78 2.66 4.18
CA SER A 147 6.89 3.63 4.28
C SER A 147 7.88 3.31 5.42
N GLN A 148 7.76 2.14 6.05
CA GLN A 148 8.59 1.70 7.18
C GLN A 148 9.69 0.72 6.74
N ASP A 149 10.67 0.46 7.61
CA ASP A 149 11.80 -0.43 7.31
C ASP A 149 11.52 -1.94 7.53
N LYS A 150 10.41 -2.29 8.20
CA LYS A 150 10.00 -3.68 8.40
C LYS A 150 9.45 -4.29 7.12
N ARG A 151 10.33 -4.89 6.33
CA ARG A 151 10.06 -5.48 5.01
C ARG A 151 8.76 -6.30 4.94
N PHE A 152 8.56 -7.22 5.87
CA PHE A 152 7.38 -8.10 5.91
C PHE A 152 6.02 -7.35 5.92
N VAL A 153 5.94 -6.25 6.68
CA VAL A 153 4.72 -5.43 6.77
C VAL A 153 4.67 -4.43 5.62
N CYS A 154 5.83 -3.89 5.23
CA CYS A 154 5.98 -2.95 4.12
C CYS A 154 5.48 -3.55 2.81
N GLU A 155 5.97 -4.73 2.43
CA GLU A 155 5.61 -5.41 1.19
C GLU A 155 4.12 -5.80 1.16
N ALA A 156 3.57 -6.22 2.30
CA ALA A 156 2.14 -6.49 2.40
C ALA A 156 1.31 -5.21 2.16
N ALA A 157 1.71 -4.08 2.76
CA ALA A 157 1.00 -2.81 2.61
C ALA A 157 1.08 -2.28 1.18
N GLU A 158 2.24 -2.43 0.54
CA GLU A 158 2.41 -2.09 -0.87
C GLU A 158 1.50 -2.93 -1.77
N ARG A 159 1.43 -4.26 -1.55
CA ARG A 159 0.48 -5.11 -2.28
C ARG A 159 -0.97 -4.67 -2.10
N ALA A 160 -1.38 -4.35 -0.87
CA ALA A 160 -2.74 -3.85 -0.62
C ALA A 160 -3.04 -2.54 -1.36
N LEU A 161 -2.08 -1.60 -1.37
CA LEU A 161 -2.21 -0.34 -2.13
C LEU A 161 -2.23 -0.59 -3.65
N MET A 162 -1.49 -1.59 -4.15
CA MET A 162 -1.58 -2.01 -5.56
C MET A 162 -2.98 -2.52 -5.90
N VAL A 163 -3.57 -3.36 -5.03
CA VAL A 163 -4.94 -3.86 -5.19
C VAL A 163 -5.94 -2.70 -5.20
N MET A 164 -5.81 -1.73 -4.29
CA MET A 164 -6.61 -0.50 -4.30
C MET A 164 -6.53 0.22 -5.65
N THR A 165 -5.33 0.42 -6.20
CA THR A 165 -5.15 1.06 -7.54
C THR A 165 -5.67 0.22 -8.69
N THR A 166 -6.07 -1.04 -8.48
CA THR A 166 -6.65 -1.91 -9.51
C THR A 166 -8.18 -1.88 -9.45
N TRP A 167 -8.76 -1.79 -8.24
CA TRP A 167 -10.21 -1.96 -8.05
C TRP A 167 -10.98 -0.67 -7.81
N VAL A 168 -10.38 0.33 -7.15
CA VAL A 168 -11.01 1.64 -6.97
C VAL A 168 -10.85 2.46 -8.24
N SER A 169 -11.92 3.10 -8.69
CA SER A 169 -11.93 3.94 -9.88
C SER A 169 -10.95 5.11 -9.75
N PRO A 170 -10.07 5.34 -10.73
CA PRO A 170 -9.05 6.39 -10.65
C PRO A 170 -9.64 7.79 -10.43
N ILE A 171 -10.82 8.08 -10.98
CA ILE A 171 -11.47 9.39 -10.85
C ILE A 171 -11.79 9.73 -9.39
N LEU A 172 -12.12 8.71 -8.59
CA LEU A 172 -12.39 8.83 -7.16
C LEU A 172 -11.10 8.73 -6.33
N LEU A 173 -10.15 7.89 -6.76
CA LEU A 173 -8.93 7.61 -6.03
C LEU A 173 -7.88 8.74 -6.08
N LEU A 174 -7.70 9.38 -7.25
CA LEU A 174 -6.67 10.41 -7.43
C LEU A 174 -6.85 11.60 -6.47
N PRO A 175 -8.07 12.15 -6.25
CA PRO A 175 -8.30 13.17 -5.23
C PRO A 175 -7.89 12.73 -3.82
N LYS A 176 -8.09 11.46 -3.46
CA LYS A 176 -7.73 10.90 -2.14
C LYS A 176 -6.20 10.77 -1.99
N LEU A 177 -5.48 10.44 -3.06
CA LEU A 177 -4.00 10.33 -3.06
C LEU A 177 -3.29 11.70 -3.09
N GLN A 178 -3.90 12.70 -3.73
CA GLN A 178 -3.27 14.00 -3.99
C GLN A 178 -2.68 14.71 -2.75
N PRO A 179 -3.33 14.73 -1.56
CA PRO A 179 -2.77 15.35 -0.36
C PRO A 179 -1.41 14.74 0.06
N TYR A 180 -1.19 13.46 -0.20
CA TYR A 180 0.01 12.74 0.23
C TYR A 180 1.24 13.03 -0.65
N LEU A 181 1.04 13.57 -1.85
CA LEU A 181 2.12 14.03 -2.74
C LEU A 181 2.91 15.22 -2.18
N LYS A 182 2.35 15.91 -1.18
CA LYS A 182 2.98 17.02 -0.46
C LYS A 182 3.25 16.70 1.01
N ASN A 183 3.20 15.42 1.38
CA ASN A 183 3.44 15.00 2.76
C ASN A 183 4.84 15.39 3.24
N ARG A 184 5.02 15.74 4.52
CA ARG A 184 6.34 16.07 5.05
C ARG A 184 7.30 14.87 5.02
N ASN A 185 6.78 13.65 5.19
CA ASN A 185 7.58 12.44 5.13
C ASN A 185 7.87 12.06 3.66
N PRO A 186 9.14 12.06 3.23
CA PRO A 186 9.51 11.75 1.85
C PRO A 186 9.15 10.32 1.43
N ARG A 187 9.20 9.34 2.33
CA ARG A 187 8.83 7.96 2.03
C ARG A 187 7.35 7.84 1.67
N ILE A 188 6.49 8.55 2.41
CA ILE A 188 5.05 8.63 2.13
C ILE A 188 4.81 9.33 0.79
N ARG A 189 5.49 10.46 0.52
CA ARG A 189 5.38 11.15 -0.78
C ARG A 189 5.74 10.21 -1.93
N ALA A 190 6.84 9.47 -1.82
CA ALA A 190 7.26 8.53 -2.85
C ALA A 190 6.26 7.41 -3.09
N LYS A 191 5.68 6.82 -2.04
CA LYS A 191 4.61 5.83 -2.18
C LYS A 191 3.34 6.42 -2.81
N ALA A 192 2.92 7.60 -2.35
CA ALA A 192 1.78 8.29 -2.93
C ALA A 192 1.99 8.61 -4.42
N SER A 193 3.17 9.10 -4.79
CA SER A 193 3.56 9.37 -6.19
C SER A 193 3.48 8.10 -7.03
N MET A 194 4.03 6.99 -6.54
CA MET A 194 3.97 5.69 -7.21
C MET A 194 2.52 5.24 -7.49
N PHE A 195 1.65 5.24 -6.48
CA PHE A 195 0.26 4.80 -6.64
C PHE A 195 -0.59 5.80 -7.44
N PHE A 196 -0.30 7.10 -7.35
CA PHE A 196 -0.95 8.14 -8.14
C PHE A 196 -0.62 7.94 -9.63
N SER A 197 0.67 7.89 -9.98
CA SER A 197 1.12 7.68 -11.37
C SER A 197 0.61 6.37 -11.96
N ARG A 198 0.54 5.30 -11.17
CA ARG A 198 -0.05 4.01 -11.61
C ARG A 198 -1.54 4.12 -11.94
N SER A 199 -2.27 4.98 -11.23
CA SER A 199 -3.72 5.10 -11.37
C SER A 199 -4.13 5.95 -12.58
N VAL A 200 -3.29 6.91 -12.99
CA VAL A 200 -3.63 7.85 -14.09
C VAL A 200 -3.89 7.14 -15.43
N PRO A 201 -3.06 6.20 -15.93
CA PRO A 201 -3.33 5.51 -17.20
C PRO A 201 -4.68 4.79 -17.24
N ARG A 202 -5.19 4.34 -16.07
CA ARG A 202 -6.49 3.66 -15.97
C ARG A 202 -7.70 4.58 -16.24
N LEU A 203 -7.51 5.90 -16.25
CA LEU A 203 -8.54 6.84 -16.71
C LEU A 203 -8.78 6.73 -18.24
N GLY A 204 -7.81 6.19 -18.99
CA GLY A 204 -7.82 6.24 -20.45
C GLY A 204 -7.60 7.66 -21.00
N VAL A 205 -7.50 7.78 -22.32
CA VAL A 205 -7.25 9.06 -23.01
C VAL A 205 -8.30 10.11 -22.66
N ASP A 206 -9.58 9.75 -22.73
CA ASP A 206 -10.68 10.70 -22.48
C ASP A 206 -10.82 11.05 -21.01
N GLY A 207 -10.61 10.09 -20.10
CA GLY A 207 -10.61 10.36 -18.67
C GLY A 207 -9.43 11.25 -18.23
N ILE A 208 -8.25 11.08 -18.84
CA ILE A 208 -7.09 11.95 -18.62
C ILE A 208 -7.39 13.40 -19.09
N LYS A 209 -8.02 13.56 -20.26
CA LYS A 209 -8.48 14.87 -20.75
C LYS A 209 -9.49 15.50 -19.80
N ALA A 210 -10.51 14.74 -19.39
CA ALA A 210 -11.56 15.20 -18.48
C ALA A 210 -11.03 15.56 -17.08
N TYR A 211 -10.06 14.82 -16.57
CA TYR A 211 -9.41 15.11 -15.29
C TYR A 211 -8.50 16.35 -15.36
N GLY A 212 -7.98 16.67 -16.54
CA GLY A 212 -7.11 17.81 -16.81
C GLY A 212 -5.64 17.40 -16.92
N ILE A 213 -5.15 17.36 -18.16
CA ILE A 213 -3.72 17.09 -18.45
C ILE A 213 -2.82 18.16 -17.82
N ASP A 214 -3.29 19.41 -17.77
CA ASP A 214 -2.62 20.54 -17.13
C ASP A 214 -2.43 20.33 -15.62
N LYS A 215 -3.43 19.79 -14.93
CA LYS A 215 -3.32 19.43 -13.51
C LYS A 215 -2.33 18.28 -13.33
N LEU A 216 -2.41 17.26 -14.17
CA LEU A 216 -1.56 16.06 -14.08
C LEU A 216 -0.08 16.38 -14.35
N ILE A 217 0.21 17.23 -15.35
CA ILE A 217 1.59 17.63 -15.65
C ILE A 217 2.20 18.49 -14.54
N GLN A 218 1.42 19.38 -13.92
CA GLN A 218 1.87 20.16 -12.76
C GLN A 218 2.21 19.25 -11.57
N ILE A 219 1.35 18.26 -11.31
CA ILE A 219 1.61 17.25 -10.27
C ILE A 219 2.89 16.48 -10.59
N ALA A 220 3.01 15.90 -11.78
CA ALA A 220 4.18 15.11 -12.18
C ALA A 220 5.48 15.94 -12.11
N ALA A 221 5.47 17.17 -12.63
CA ALA A 221 6.61 18.07 -12.56
C ALA A 221 7.03 18.39 -11.12
N SER A 222 6.08 18.53 -10.19
CA SER A 222 6.38 18.74 -8.77
C SER A 222 7.05 17.52 -8.11
N GLN A 223 6.71 16.31 -8.55
CA GLN A 223 7.28 15.07 -8.02
C GLN A 223 8.64 14.74 -8.66
N LEU A 224 8.93 15.27 -9.85
CA LEU A 224 10.20 15.07 -10.55
C LEU A 224 11.40 15.67 -9.80
N SER A 225 11.16 16.67 -8.95
CA SER A 225 12.17 17.29 -8.07
C SER A 225 12.20 16.70 -6.65
N ASP A 226 11.43 15.65 -6.37
CA ASP A 226 11.42 15.03 -5.04
C ASP A 226 12.77 14.39 -4.69
N GLN A 227 13.10 14.35 -3.40
CA GLN A 227 14.35 13.79 -2.90
C GLN A 227 14.50 12.28 -3.13
N LEU A 228 13.41 11.50 -3.13
CA LEU A 228 13.48 10.05 -3.29
C LEU A 228 13.40 9.63 -4.76
N PRO A 229 14.26 8.70 -5.21
CA PRO A 229 14.28 8.24 -6.59
C PRO A 229 12.96 7.59 -7.02
N VAL A 230 12.28 6.89 -6.10
CA VAL A 230 10.98 6.24 -6.38
C VAL A 230 9.92 7.26 -6.80
N SER A 231 9.87 8.43 -6.15
CA SER A 231 8.92 9.48 -6.52
C SER A 231 9.24 10.07 -7.90
N ARG A 232 10.54 10.34 -8.14
CA ARG A 232 11.00 10.88 -9.42
C ARG A 232 10.73 9.91 -10.57
N GLU A 233 10.94 8.61 -10.35
CA GLU A 233 10.71 7.61 -11.38
C GLU A 233 9.23 7.46 -11.71
N ALA A 234 8.36 7.40 -10.69
CA ALA A 234 6.92 7.42 -10.89
C ALA A 234 6.46 8.68 -11.66
N ALA A 235 7.09 9.83 -11.39
CA ALA A 235 6.81 11.07 -12.12
C ALA A 235 7.26 10.98 -13.59
N ARG A 236 8.43 10.42 -13.88
CA ARG A 236 8.90 10.21 -15.27
C ARG A 236 7.94 9.33 -16.06
N THR A 237 7.54 8.19 -15.51
CA THR A 237 6.57 7.29 -16.15
C THR A 237 5.27 8.02 -16.46
N LEU A 238 4.76 8.81 -15.52
CA LEU A 238 3.55 9.61 -15.73
C LEU A 238 3.73 10.66 -16.84
N LEU A 239 4.86 11.38 -16.87
CA LEU A 239 5.12 12.38 -17.91
C LEU A 239 5.13 11.78 -19.33
N LEU A 240 5.73 10.60 -19.49
CA LEU A 240 5.76 9.90 -20.78
C LEU A 240 4.35 9.48 -21.23
N GLU A 241 3.51 9.02 -20.29
CA GLU A 241 2.11 8.72 -20.58
C GLU A 241 1.35 9.98 -21.00
N LEU A 242 1.48 11.08 -20.24
CA LEU A 242 0.79 12.33 -20.54
C LEU A 242 1.20 12.92 -21.89
N GLN A 243 2.49 12.84 -22.24
CA GLN A 243 2.97 13.23 -23.57
C GLN A 243 2.31 12.39 -24.66
N THR A 244 2.30 11.06 -24.50
CA THR A 244 1.70 10.14 -25.47
C THR A 244 0.21 10.45 -25.68
N VAL A 245 -0.52 10.70 -24.60
CA VAL A 245 -1.95 11.05 -24.63
C VAL A 245 -2.16 12.41 -25.30
N TYR A 246 -1.34 13.40 -24.97
CA TYR A 246 -1.39 14.74 -25.55
C TYR A 246 -1.16 14.70 -27.06
N GLU A 247 -0.09 14.05 -27.52
CA GLU A 247 0.26 13.97 -28.94
C GLU A 247 -0.83 13.25 -29.75
N LYS A 248 -1.33 12.10 -29.27
CA LYS A 248 -2.45 11.38 -29.92
C LYS A 248 -3.68 12.26 -30.06
N SER A 249 -4.03 13.01 -29.02
CA SER A 249 -5.21 13.86 -29.05
C SER A 249 -5.14 15.04 -30.03
N HIS A 250 -3.94 15.47 -30.41
CA HIS A 250 -3.73 16.55 -31.39
C HIS A 250 -3.61 16.04 -32.82
N LEU A 251 -3.35 14.74 -33.02
CA LEU A 251 -3.35 14.10 -34.34
C LEU A 251 -4.77 13.82 -34.87
N ASP A 252 -5.74 13.62 -33.98
CA ASP A 252 -7.14 13.33 -34.34
C ASP A 252 -7.98 14.60 -34.67
N ALA A 253 -7.38 15.79 -34.62
CA ALA A 253 -8.04 17.05 -35.01
C ALA A 253 -8.00 17.23 -36.54
N PRO A 254 -9.12 17.56 -37.22
CA PRO A 254 -9.16 17.64 -38.68
C PRO A 254 -8.22 18.74 -39.21
N THR A 255 -7.29 18.32 -40.06
CA THR A 255 -6.24 19.11 -40.68
C THR A 255 -6.82 20.27 -41.50
N THR A 256 -6.83 21.47 -40.95
CA THR A 256 -6.88 22.71 -41.76
C THR A 256 -5.45 23.19 -41.97
N VAL A 257 -4.96 22.91 -43.18
CA VAL A 257 -3.89 23.52 -43.96
C VAL A 257 -3.05 24.63 -43.26
N SER A 258 -1.76 24.33 -43.12
CA SER A 258 -0.59 25.23 -43.20
C SER A 258 -0.47 26.43 -42.24
N GLU A 259 0.73 26.53 -41.64
CA GLU A 259 1.27 27.64 -40.83
C GLU A 259 0.85 27.74 -39.35
N CYS A 260 0.96 26.66 -38.56
CA CYS A 260 1.28 26.79 -37.12
C CYS A 260 1.71 25.48 -36.45
N SER A 261 2.85 24.89 -36.85
CA SER A 261 3.30 23.62 -36.23
C SER A 261 3.87 23.78 -34.81
N GLU A 262 4.05 25.00 -34.29
CA GLU A 262 4.72 25.23 -33.00
C GLU A 262 3.74 25.43 -31.82
N ILE A 263 2.56 26.02 -32.05
CA ILE A 263 1.61 26.39 -30.99
C ILE A 263 0.95 25.17 -30.32
N GLY A 264 0.84 24.05 -31.04
CA GLY A 264 0.30 22.78 -30.54
C GLY A 264 1.35 21.80 -30.02
N SER A 265 2.63 22.15 -30.00
CA SER A 265 3.70 21.23 -29.59
C SER A 265 3.68 20.93 -28.09
N TRP A 266 4.11 19.72 -27.71
CA TRP A 266 4.27 19.34 -26.29
C TRP A 266 5.17 20.31 -25.52
N GLU A 267 6.19 20.84 -26.19
CA GLU A 267 7.09 21.84 -25.63
C GLU A 267 6.38 23.14 -25.27
N HIS A 268 5.63 23.71 -26.21
CA HIS A 268 4.84 24.91 -25.97
C HIS A 268 3.80 24.69 -24.87
N PHE A 269 3.14 23.52 -24.87
CA PHE A 269 2.23 23.14 -23.79
C PHE A 269 2.91 23.14 -22.42
N CYS A 270 4.07 22.48 -22.29
CA CYS A 270 4.85 22.44 -21.05
C CYS A 270 5.23 23.85 -20.58
N GLN A 271 5.75 24.69 -21.48
CA GLN A 271 6.16 26.07 -21.17
C GLN A 271 4.97 26.95 -20.75
N SER A 272 3.77 26.70 -21.30
CA SER A 272 2.56 27.45 -20.93
C SER A 272 1.98 27.06 -19.56
N LYS A 273 2.18 25.82 -19.10
CA LYS A 273 1.55 25.27 -17.88
C LYS A 273 2.48 25.19 -16.67
N LEU A 274 3.79 25.28 -16.87
CA LEU A 274 4.81 25.06 -15.85
C LEU A 274 5.75 26.26 -15.72
N SER A 275 6.45 26.36 -14.59
CA SER A 275 7.57 27.30 -14.46
C SER A 275 8.70 26.95 -15.45
N PRO A 276 9.54 27.90 -15.89
CA PRO A 276 10.63 27.62 -16.83
C PRO A 276 11.54 26.45 -16.41
N LEU A 277 11.89 26.36 -15.12
CA LEU A 277 12.72 25.28 -14.58
C LEU A 277 11.99 23.92 -14.61
N SER A 278 10.71 23.91 -14.25
CA SER A 278 9.88 22.71 -14.28
C SER A 278 9.66 22.22 -15.71
N ALA A 279 9.37 23.14 -16.65
CA ALA A 279 9.21 22.82 -18.06
C ALA A 279 10.50 22.22 -18.63
N GLN A 280 11.66 22.82 -18.39
CA GLN A 280 12.94 22.27 -18.83
C GLN A 280 13.23 20.88 -18.23
N ALA A 281 12.89 20.65 -16.96
CA ALA A 281 13.05 19.34 -16.34
C ALA A 281 12.15 18.27 -16.98
N VAL A 282 10.89 18.62 -17.27
CA VAL A 282 9.94 17.74 -17.97
C VAL A 282 10.43 17.45 -19.39
N LEU A 283 10.82 18.47 -20.15
CA LEU A 283 11.27 18.32 -21.54
C LEU A 283 12.50 17.43 -21.66
N ARG A 284 13.44 17.52 -20.71
CA ARG A 284 14.59 16.59 -20.67
C ARG A 284 14.15 15.13 -20.53
N VAL A 285 13.14 14.84 -19.72
CA VAL A 285 12.63 13.47 -19.54
C VAL A 285 11.96 12.98 -20.82
N THR A 286 11.09 13.80 -21.41
CA THR A 286 10.27 13.42 -22.56
C THR A 286 11.07 13.35 -23.87
N ASN A 287 12.11 14.18 -24.03
CA ASN A 287 12.94 14.15 -25.24
C ASN A 287 13.93 12.98 -25.25
N ILE A 288 14.51 12.59 -24.11
CA ILE A 288 15.40 11.42 -24.01
C ILE A 288 14.67 10.13 -24.43
N ALA A 289 13.41 9.97 -24.04
CA ALA A 289 12.62 8.80 -24.42
C ALA A 289 12.35 8.74 -25.94
N ARG A 290 12.16 9.90 -26.58
CA ARG A 290 11.98 10.00 -28.04
C ARG A 290 13.24 9.58 -28.80
N GLU A 291 14.43 9.97 -28.33
CA GLU A 291 15.70 9.57 -28.94
C GLU A 291 15.98 8.06 -28.81
N GLY A 292 15.62 7.45 -27.68
CA GLY A 292 15.75 6.00 -27.47
C GLY A 292 14.85 5.14 -28.36
N LEU A 293 13.67 5.65 -28.75
CA LEU A 293 12.77 4.97 -29.69
C LEU A 293 13.26 5.06 -31.15
N VAL A 294 13.94 6.16 -31.52
CA VAL A 294 14.46 6.38 -32.87
C VAL A 294 15.73 5.56 -33.14
N LEU A 295 16.53 5.27 -32.12
CA LEU A 295 17.75 4.44 -32.24
C LEU A 295 17.49 2.92 -32.15
N GLY A 296 16.27 2.51 -31.80
CA GLY A 296 15.86 1.10 -31.65
C GLY A 296 14.90 0.59 -32.74
N SER A 297 14.64 1.39 -33.78
CA SER A 297 13.86 1.03 -34.98
C SER A 297 14.79 0.82 -36.17
#